data_AF-A0A3M1DVJ9-F1
#
_entry.id   AF-A0A3M1DVJ9-F1
#
_cell.length_a   1.000
_cell.length_b   1.000
_cell.length_c   1.000
_cell.angle_alpha   90.00
_cell.angle_beta   90.00
_cell.angle_gamma   90.00
#
_symmetry.space_group_name_H-M   'P 1'
#
loop_
_entity.id
_entity.type
_entity.pdbx_description
1 polymer ?
#
loop_
_entity_poly.entity_id
_entity_poly.type
_entity_poly.pdbx_seq_one_letter_code
_entity_poly.pdbx_strand_id
1 'polypeptide(L)'
;MSTDSVFILAVLAANVVVSEWLVRHTFFRHFGTALLVIVVTAVTSNLGWIPTSAAQAPVYDGIFTYVAPLAIFWLLLPVNLRDVLRAGGPMIAAFLVGAAGTMIGVVTAMKWLHVARYLGNDHQALG
;
A
#
# COMPACT_ATOMS: atom_id res chain seq x y z
N MET A 1 -19.23 17.79 9.61
CA MET A 1 -19.53 16.47 9.00
C MET A 1 -19.16 16.42 7.52
N SER A 2 -19.66 17.30 6.64
CA SER A 2 -19.21 17.33 5.23
C SER A 2 -17.87 18.05 5.00
N THR A 3 -17.55 19.04 5.83
CA THR A 3 -16.31 19.84 5.70
C THR A 3 -15.05 19.01 5.94
N ASP A 4 -15.09 18.08 6.89
CA ASP A 4 -13.97 17.20 7.23
C ASP A 4 -13.64 16.23 6.08
N SER A 5 -14.67 15.76 5.39
CA SER A 5 -14.54 14.83 4.26
C SER A 5 -13.88 15.48 3.04
N VAL A 6 -14.28 16.72 2.72
CA VAL A 6 -13.68 17.48 1.62
C VAL A 6 -12.23 17.85 1.94
N PHE A 7 -11.93 18.17 3.20
CA PHE A 7 -10.55 18.42 3.63
C PHE A 7 -9.65 17.19 3.44
N ILE A 8 -10.10 16.00 3.87
CA ILE A 8 -9.35 14.75 3.68
C ILE A 8 -9.11 14.48 2.19
N LEU A 9 -10.14 14.61 1.35
CA LEU A 9 -10.00 14.45 -0.10
C LEU A 9 -9.03 15.46 -0.71
N ALA A 10 -9.06 16.71 -0.27
CA ALA A 10 -8.16 17.75 -0.75
C ALA A 10 -6.70 17.43 -0.39
N VAL A 11 -6.45 16.93 0.82
CA VAL A 11 -5.09 16.53 1.25
C VAL A 11 -4.62 15.29 0.48
N LEU A 12 -5.48 14.28 0.28
CA LEU A 12 -5.15 13.11 -0.53
C LEU A 12 -4.85 13.49 -1.98
N ALA A 13 -5.66 14.37 -2.58
CA ALA A 13 -5.43 14.88 -3.93
C ALA A 13 -4.13 15.71 -4.02
N ALA A 14 -3.84 16.54 -3.02
CA ALA A 14 -2.59 17.29 -2.95
C ALA A 14 -1.39 16.34 -2.87
N ASN A 15 -1.45 15.27 -2.08
CA ASN A 15 -0.40 14.26 -2.00
C ASN A 15 -0.15 13.59 -3.37
N VAL A 16 -1.21 13.28 -4.12
CA VAL A 16 -1.09 12.72 -5.48
C VAL A 16 -0.43 13.72 -6.42
N VAL A 17 -0.86 14.97 -6.43
CA VAL A 17 -0.28 16.03 -7.28
C VAL A 17 1.19 16.28 -6.95
N VAL A 18 1.53 16.39 -5.66
CA VAL A 18 2.92 16.57 -5.21
C VAL A 18 3.77 15.37 -5.61
N SER A 19 3.24 14.15 -5.45
CA SER A 19 3.98 12.93 -5.79
C SER A 19 4.24 12.82 -7.29
N GLU A 20 3.23 13.10 -8.11
CA GLU A 20 3.35 13.13 -9.56
C GLU A 20 4.36 14.20 -10.01
N TRP A 21 4.28 15.40 -9.43
CA TRP A 21 5.19 16.50 -9.71
C TRP A 21 6.63 16.11 -9.36
N LEU A 22 6.85 15.47 -8.21
CA LEU A 22 8.18 15.06 -7.76
C LEU A 22 8.79 13.96 -8.65
N VAL A 23 7.97 13.01 -9.11
CA VAL A 23 8.43 11.98 -10.06
C VAL A 23 8.77 12.57 -11.43
N ARG A 24 8.01 13.58 -11.89
CA ARG A 24 8.23 14.22 -13.19
C ARG A 24 9.42 15.19 -13.20
N HIS A 25 9.70 15.86 -12.08
CA HIS A 25 10.67 16.96 -12.04
C HIS A 25 12.00 16.63 -11.33
N THR A 26 12.07 15.51 -10.60
CA THR A 26 13.28 15.11 -9.84
C THR A 26 13.79 13.73 -10.27
N PHE A 27 14.99 13.38 -9.83
CA PHE A 27 15.63 12.06 -9.98
C PHE A 27 14.79 10.87 -9.43
N PHE A 28 13.71 11.12 -8.67
CA PHE A 28 12.79 10.09 -8.18
C PHE A 28 11.95 9.42 -9.27
N ARG A 29 12.20 9.71 -10.55
CA ARG A 29 11.57 9.07 -11.70
C ARG A 29 11.64 7.53 -11.67
N HIS A 30 12.68 6.96 -11.06
CA HIS A 30 12.86 5.51 -10.97
C HIS A 30 11.92 4.82 -9.96
N PHE A 31 11.39 5.55 -8.98
CA PHE A 31 10.55 4.98 -7.93
C PHE A 31 9.07 4.84 -8.33
N GLY A 32 8.65 5.54 -9.39
CA GLY A 32 7.26 5.57 -9.84
C GLY A 32 6.36 6.39 -8.92
N THR A 33 5.21 6.79 -9.46
CA THR A 33 4.27 7.72 -8.81
C THR A 33 3.56 7.06 -7.64
N ALA A 34 3.16 5.80 -7.79
CA ALA A 34 2.49 5.03 -6.74
C ALA A 34 3.33 4.88 -5.47
N LEU A 35 4.62 4.53 -5.58
CA LEU A 35 5.48 4.40 -4.41
C LEU A 35 5.65 5.74 -3.69
N LEU A 36 5.83 6.82 -4.46
CA LEU A 36 6.03 8.15 -3.89
C LEU A 36 4.76 8.64 -3.18
N VAL A 37 3.57 8.36 -3.74
CA VAL A 37 2.28 8.61 -3.08
C VAL A 37 2.19 7.88 -1.74
N ILE A 38 2.58 6.61 -1.67
CA ILE A 38 2.57 5.84 -0.41
C ILE A 38 3.49 6.50 0.62
N VAL A 39 4.72 6.86 0.23
CA VAL A 39 5.70 7.47 1.15
C VAL A 39 5.24 8.86 1.62
N VAL A 40 4.80 9.72 0.71
CA VAL A 40 4.32 11.07 1.06
C VAL A 40 3.06 11.00 1.92
N THR A 41 2.15 10.07 1.62
CA THR A 41 0.94 9.85 2.43
C THR A 41 1.29 9.32 3.82
N ALA A 42 2.29 8.42 3.93
CA ALA A 42 2.77 7.95 5.22
C ALA A 42 3.39 9.10 6.03
N VAL A 43 4.22 9.95 5.42
CA VAL A 43 4.83 11.10 6.10
C VAL A 43 3.76 12.08 6.57
N THR A 44 2.84 12.48 5.68
CA THR A 44 1.74 13.40 6.03
C THR A 44 0.80 12.85 7.09
N SER A 45 0.57 11.53 7.10
CA SER A 45 -0.18 10.86 8.17
C SER A 45 0.57 10.87 9.51
N ASN A 46 1.88 10.69 9.52
CA ASN A 46 2.69 10.76 10.75
C ASN A 46 2.76 12.18 11.33
N LEU A 47 2.68 13.21 10.48
CA LEU A 47 2.61 14.61 10.92
C LEU A 47 1.23 15.00 11.51
N GLY A 48 0.26 14.09 11.49
CA GLY A 48 -1.08 14.32 12.07
C GLY A 48 -2.00 15.21 11.23
N TRP A 49 -1.65 15.47 9.97
CA TRP A 49 -2.47 16.29 9.06
C TRP A 49 -3.65 15.51 8.48
N ILE A 50 -3.53 14.19 8.44
CA ILE A 50 -4.57 13.28 7.97
C ILE A 50 -5.02 12.46 9.19
N PRO A 51 -6.33 12.35 9.46
CA PRO A 51 -6.81 11.43 10.48
C PRO A 51 -6.36 10.02 10.11
N THR A 52 -5.49 9.44 10.92
CA THR A 52 -5.13 8.03 10.84
C THR A 52 -6.41 7.21 10.99
N SER A 53 -6.48 6.04 10.36
CA SER A 53 -7.66 5.16 10.29
C SER A 53 -8.31 4.78 11.64
N ALA A 54 -7.73 5.21 12.76
CA ALA A 54 -8.32 5.18 14.09
C ALA A 54 -9.54 6.12 14.24
N ALA A 55 -9.64 7.19 13.45
CA ALA A 55 -10.85 7.98 13.32
C ALA A 55 -11.62 7.48 12.10
N GLN A 56 -12.77 6.84 12.31
CA GLN A 56 -13.65 6.35 11.23
C GLN A 56 -14.12 7.52 10.36
N ALA A 57 -13.35 7.86 9.32
CA ALA A 57 -13.74 8.86 8.36
C ALA A 57 -14.56 8.19 7.24
N PRO A 58 -15.82 8.59 7.01
CA PRO A 58 -16.71 7.95 6.03
C PRO A 58 -16.19 8.00 4.58
N VAL A 59 -15.23 8.89 4.29
CA VAL A 59 -14.58 9.01 2.99
C VAL A 59 -13.77 7.76 2.61
N TYR A 60 -13.02 7.18 3.56
CA TYR A 60 -12.19 6.01 3.25
C TYR A 60 -13.06 4.82 2.84
N ASP A 61 -14.19 4.62 3.53
CA ASP A 61 -15.13 3.56 3.22
C ASP A 61 -15.71 3.72 1.80
N GLY A 62 -16.05 4.95 1.39
CA GLY A 62 -16.51 5.24 0.03
C GLY A 62 -15.46 4.93 -1.06
N ILE A 63 -14.18 5.18 -0.80
CA ILE A 63 -13.10 4.89 -1.74
C ILE A 63 -12.95 3.37 -1.93
N PHE A 64 -12.91 2.60 -0.85
CA PHE A 64 -12.74 1.15 -0.94
C PHE A 64 -13.99 0.44 -1.46
N THR A 65 -15.19 0.97 -1.17
CA THR A 65 -16.45 0.35 -1.59
C THR A 65 -16.79 0.66 -3.04
N TYR A 66 -16.55 1.88 -3.53
CA TYR A 66 -16.97 2.29 -4.86
C TYR A 66 -15.81 2.55 -5.82
N VAL A 67 -14.82 3.35 -5.40
CA VAL A 67 -13.76 3.81 -6.30
C VAL A 67 -12.81 2.67 -6.67
N ALA A 68 -12.40 1.85 -5.71
CA ALA A 68 -11.48 0.74 -5.96
C ALA A 68 -12.06 -0.33 -6.91
N PRO A 69 -13.29 -0.87 -6.69
CA PRO A 69 -13.89 -1.79 -7.64
C PRO A 69 -14.12 -1.16 -9.02
N LEU A 70 -14.58 0.09 -9.07
CA LEU A 70 -14.78 0.81 -10.33
C LEU A 70 -13.48 0.96 -11.11
N ALA A 71 -12.37 1.30 -10.45
CA ALA A 71 -11.05 1.41 -11.08
C ALA A 71 -10.57 0.05 -11.62
N ILE A 72 -10.82 -1.05 -10.88
CA ILE A 72 -10.52 -2.40 -11.35
C ILE A 72 -11.33 -2.72 -12.61
N PHE A 73 -12.65 -2.48 -12.60
CA PHE A 73 -13.50 -2.69 -13.78
C PHE A 73 -13.05 -1.85 -14.97
N TRP A 74 -12.71 -0.58 -14.74
CA TRP A 74 -12.23 0.33 -15.77
C TRP A 74 -10.92 -0.14 -16.39
N LEU A 75 -9.99 -0.65 -15.56
CA LEU A 75 -8.73 -1.21 -16.02
C LEU A 75 -8.93 -2.50 -16.83
N LEU A 76 -9.94 -3.30 -16.48
CA LEU A 76 -10.28 -4.55 -17.17
C LEU A 76 -11.05 -4.34 -18.48
N LEU A 77 -11.75 -3.22 -18.66
CA LEU A 77 -12.58 -2.99 -19.85
C LEU A 77 -11.80 -3.08 -21.18
N PRO A 78 -10.65 -2.40 -21.36
CA PRO A 78 -9.84 -2.54 -22.57
C PRO A 78 -8.92 -3.76 -22.54
N VAL A 79 -8.83 -4.49 -21.43
CA VAL A 79 -7.86 -5.58 -21.28
C VAL A 79 -8.38 -6.85 -21.96
N ASN A 80 -7.49 -7.53 -22.69
CA ASN A 80 -7.79 -8.87 -23.15
C ASN A 80 -7.56 -9.87 -22.01
N LEU A 81 -8.65 -10.41 -21.45
CA LEU A 81 -8.56 -11.37 -20.34
C LEU A 81 -7.71 -12.60 -20.69
N ARG A 82 -7.69 -13.02 -21.95
CA ARG A 82 -6.86 -14.17 -22.39
C ARG A 82 -5.37 -13.88 -22.24
N ASP A 83 -4.96 -12.64 -22.50
CA ASP A 83 -3.56 -12.20 -22.33
C ASP A 83 -3.20 -12.11 -20.85
N VAL A 84 -4.12 -11.62 -20.01
CA VAL A 84 -3.96 -11.60 -18.55
C VAL A 84 -3.79 -13.02 -17.99
N LEU A 85 -4.64 -13.97 -18.41
CA LEU A 85 -4.53 -15.36 -17.97
C LEU A 85 -3.21 -16.01 -18.42
N ARG A 86 -2.76 -15.72 -19.65
CA ARG A 86 -1.49 -16.24 -20.19
C ARG A 86 -0.27 -15.66 -19.46
N ALA A 87 -0.30 -14.37 -19.14
CA ALA A 87 0.75 -13.70 -18.36
C ALA A 87 0.69 -14.06 -16.86
N GLY A 88 -0.49 -14.45 -16.36
CA GLY A 88 -0.74 -14.75 -14.95
C GLY A 88 0.11 -15.90 -14.41
N GLY A 89 0.37 -16.94 -15.19
CA GLY A 89 1.21 -18.07 -14.78
C GLY A 89 2.61 -17.65 -14.30
N PRO A 90 3.45 -17.04 -15.17
CA PRO A 90 4.76 -16.52 -14.76
C PRO A 90 4.67 -15.48 -13.64
N MET A 91 3.61 -14.66 -13.62
CA MET A 91 3.41 -13.65 -12.59
C MET A 91 3.14 -14.27 -11.20
N ILE A 92 2.33 -15.33 -11.12
CA ILE A 92 2.09 -16.09 -9.89
C ILE A 92 3.37 -16.79 -9.43
N ALA A 93 4.13 -17.39 -10.35
CA ALA A 93 5.41 -18.01 -10.00
C ALA A 93 6.38 -16.99 -9.38
N ALA A 94 6.52 -15.81 -9.98
CA ALA A 94 7.33 -14.73 -9.43
C ALA A 94 6.81 -14.26 -8.06
N PHE A 95 5.49 -14.14 -7.89
CA PHE A 95 4.87 -13.80 -6.61
C PHE A 95 5.17 -14.86 -5.54
N LEU A 96 5.06 -16.15 -5.85
CA LEU A 96 5.36 -17.23 -4.91
C LEU A 96 6.83 -17.25 -4.50
N VAL A 97 7.75 -17.00 -5.44
CA VAL A 97 9.18 -16.87 -5.13
C VAL A 97 9.43 -15.67 -4.22
N GLY A 98 8.82 -14.52 -4.50
CA GLY A 98 8.92 -13.33 -3.65
C GLY A 98 8.31 -13.53 -2.26
N ALA A 99 7.16 -14.20 -2.17
CA ALA A 99 6.49 -14.54 -0.92
C ALA A 99 7.33 -15.52 -0.09
N ALA A 100 7.89 -16.57 -0.72
CA ALA A 100 8.80 -17.50 -0.07
C ALA A 100 10.08 -16.80 0.41
N GLY A 101 10.67 -15.94 -0.42
CA GLY A 101 11.82 -15.13 -0.02
C GLY A 101 11.54 -14.23 1.18
N THR A 102 10.36 -13.59 1.21
CA THR A 102 9.91 -12.77 2.35
C THR A 102 9.74 -13.63 3.61
N MET A 103 9.09 -14.79 3.49
CA MET A 103 8.92 -15.73 4.61
C MET A 103 10.27 -16.20 5.17
N ILE A 104 11.18 -16.65 4.30
CA ILE A 104 12.53 -17.08 4.67
C ILE A 104 13.30 -15.92 5.32
N GLY A 105 13.21 -14.72 4.75
CA GLY A 105 13.85 -13.52 5.29
C GLY A 105 13.38 -13.20 6.71
N VAL A 106 12.08 -13.19 6.96
CA VAL A 106 11.50 -12.96 8.29
C VAL A 106 11.92 -14.06 9.27
N VAL A 107 11.80 -15.34 8.90
CA VAL A 107 12.20 -16.47 9.77
C VAL A 107 13.69 -16.41 10.11
N THR A 108 14.54 -16.07 9.14
CA THR A 108 15.99 -15.94 9.34
C THR A 108 16.31 -14.76 10.26
N ALA A 109 15.66 -13.61 10.04
CA ALA A 109 15.80 -12.44 10.90
C ALA A 109 15.37 -12.74 12.34
N MET A 110 14.25 -13.45 12.54
CA MET A 110 13.78 -13.86 13.86
C MET A 110 14.80 -14.72 14.61
N LYS A 111 15.42 -15.67 13.91
CA LYS A 111 16.47 -16.54 14.47
C LYS A 111 17.75 -15.76 14.80
N TRP A 112 18.21 -14.91 13.90
CA TRP A 112 19.44 -14.12 14.07
C TRP A 112 19.33 -13.06 15.18
N LEU A 113 18.23 -12.31 15.19
CA LEU A 113 17.99 -11.25 16.17
C LEU A 113 17.57 -11.79 17.54
N HIS A 114 17.45 -13.11 17.72
CA HIS A 114 16.90 -13.75 18.91
C HIS A 114 15.63 -13.03 19.39
N VAL A 115 14.70 -12.76 18.47
CA VAL A 115 13.50 -11.94 18.74
C VAL A 115 12.72 -12.45 19.96
N ALA A 116 12.78 -13.75 20.22
CA ALA A 116 12.28 -14.37 21.46
C ALA A 116 12.73 -13.63 22.74
N ARG A 117 13.98 -13.16 22.85
CA ARG A 117 14.45 -12.45 24.05
C ARG A 117 13.79 -11.08 24.26
N TYR A 118 13.23 -10.48 23.21
CA TYR A 118 12.54 -9.19 23.25
C TYR A 118 11.01 -9.33 23.37
N LEU A 119 10.46 -10.52 23.14
CA LEU A 119 9.03 -10.77 23.18
C LEU A 119 8.46 -10.99 24.60
N GLY A 120 9.30 -11.04 25.64
CA GLY A 120 8.83 -11.27 27.02
C GLY A 120 8.04 -12.59 27.14
N ASN A 121 7.33 -12.80 28.25
CA ASN A 121 6.64 -14.07 28.59
C ASN A 121 5.53 -14.55 27.61
N ASP A 122 5.37 -13.97 26.42
CA ASP A 122 4.44 -14.40 25.36
C ASP A 122 4.95 -15.59 24.53
N HIS A 123 5.92 -16.35 25.06
CA HIS A 123 6.49 -17.56 24.46
C HIS A 123 5.50 -18.71 24.24
N GLN A 124 4.26 -18.63 24.74
CA GLN A 124 3.30 -19.73 24.69
C GLN A 124 2.55 -19.89 23.35
N ALA A 125 2.71 -18.98 22.39
CA ALA A 125 1.99 -19.04 21.12
C ALA A 125 2.70 -19.83 20.00
N LEU A 126 3.91 -20.35 20.24
CA LEU A 126 4.73 -21.06 19.24
C LEU A 126 5.31 -22.38 19.79
N GLY A 127 4.47 -23.16 20.50
CA GLY A 127 4.69 -24.56 20.84
C GLY A 127 3.70 -25.45 20.10
#